data_AF-D2U2W0-F1
#
_entry.id   AF-D2U2W0-F1
#
_cell.length_a   1.000
_cell.length_b   1.000
_cell.length_c   1.000
_cell.angle_alpha   90.00
_cell.angle_beta   90.00
_cell.angle_gamma   90.00
#
_symmetry.space_group_name_H-M   'P 1'
#
loop_
_entity.id
_entity.type
_entity.pdbx_description
1 polymer ?
#
loop_
_entity_poly.entity_id
_entity_poly.type
_entity_poly.pdbx_seq_one_letter_code
_entity_poly.pdbx_strand_id
1 'polypeptide(L)'
;MPEGVVVFVKVKLSEFLTPIAEYGTELFYQDFLELNNLTAPFLLFDVKNRKVEKVITFHNDSKKQTTGELRKILEICQIPLIEVGSIAELYTLTLFENKED
;
A
#
# COMPACT_ATOMS: atom_id res chain seq x y z
N MET A 1 13.30 -7.94 4.95
CA MET A 1 13.26 -6.47 4.98
C MET A 1 14.56 -5.98 5.60
N PRO A 2 15.23 -4.97 5.03
CA PRO A 2 16.36 -4.32 5.69
C PRO A 2 15.96 -3.81 7.07
N GLU A 3 16.87 -3.85 8.04
CA GLU A 3 16.62 -3.24 9.34
C GLU A 3 16.28 -1.76 9.17
N GLY A 4 15.25 -1.30 9.90
CA GLY A 4 14.83 0.10 9.89
C GLY A 4 13.99 0.54 8.69
N VAL A 5 13.56 -0.37 7.80
CA VAL A 5 12.62 -0.04 6.72
C VAL A 5 11.27 -0.70 6.99
N VAL A 6 10.16 0.02 6.79
CA VAL A 6 8.79 -0.48 6.93
C VAL A 6 8.04 -0.29 5.61
N VAL A 7 7.32 -1.32 5.17
CA VAL A 7 6.37 -1.23 4.06
C VAL A 7 4.98 -1.01 4.63
N PHE A 8 4.37 0.13 4.35
CA PHE A 8 2.94 0.35 4.51
C PHE A 8 2.23 -0.07 3.23
N VAL A 9 1.05 -0.66 3.33
CA VAL A 9 0.47 -1.48 2.25
C VAL A 9 -1.04 -1.21 2.06
N LYS A 10 -1.53 -1.01 0.82
CA LYS A 10 -2.96 -0.87 0.42
C LYS A 10 -3.62 -2.21 0.32
N VAL A 11 -3.67 -2.87 1.47
CA VAL A 11 -4.41 -4.11 1.66
C VAL A 11 -5.84 -3.76 2.04
N LYS A 12 -6.76 -4.64 1.64
CA LYS A 12 -8.07 -4.64 2.27
C LYS A 12 -7.89 -4.96 3.74
N LEU A 13 -8.46 -4.15 4.63
CA LEU A 13 -8.34 -4.36 6.07
C LEU A 13 -8.80 -5.76 6.48
N SER A 14 -9.74 -6.35 5.71
CA SER A 14 -10.23 -7.72 5.86
C SER A 14 -9.15 -8.82 5.73
N GLU A 15 -7.98 -8.54 5.17
CA GLU A 15 -6.87 -9.52 5.12
C GLU A 15 -6.03 -9.57 6.40
N PHE A 16 -6.23 -8.61 7.32
CA PHE A 16 -5.53 -8.55 8.60
C PHE A 16 -6.45 -8.52 9.81
N LEU A 17 -7.66 -7.99 9.63
CA LEU A 17 -8.69 -7.89 10.65
C LEU A 17 -9.84 -8.81 10.28
N THR A 18 -10.21 -9.68 11.22
CA THR A 18 -11.40 -10.51 11.13
C THR A 18 -12.53 -9.87 11.95
N PRO A 19 -13.79 -9.92 11.47
CA PRO A 19 -14.93 -9.50 12.29
C PRO A 19 -14.97 -10.25 13.62
N ILE A 20 -15.34 -9.54 14.70
CA ILE A 20 -15.48 -10.13 16.05
C ILE A 20 -16.79 -10.93 16.17
N ALA A 21 -17.77 -10.57 15.32
CA ALA A 21 -19.04 -11.27 15.24
C ALA A 21 -18.87 -12.73 14.80
N GLU A 22 -19.79 -13.59 15.24
CA GLU A 22 -19.75 -15.01 14.91
C GLU A 22 -19.95 -15.24 13.40
N TYR A 23 -19.13 -16.12 12.82
CA TYR A 23 -19.16 -16.44 11.40
C TYR A 23 -20.54 -16.95 10.97
N GLY A 24 -21.08 -16.37 9.90
CA GLY A 24 -22.40 -16.72 9.37
C GLY A 24 -23.55 -15.85 9.88
N THR A 25 -23.30 -14.94 10.82
CA THR A 25 -24.29 -13.94 11.26
C THR A 25 -24.37 -12.76 10.31
N GLU A 26 -25.53 -12.08 10.26
CA GLU A 26 -25.72 -10.85 9.47
C GLU A 26 -24.69 -9.77 9.86
N LEU A 27 -24.40 -9.65 11.16
CA LEU A 27 -23.38 -8.72 11.67
C LEU A 27 -21.99 -9.02 11.10
N PHE A 28 -21.60 -10.30 11.05
CA PHE A 28 -20.32 -10.72 10.46
C PHE A 28 -20.23 -10.34 8.97
N TYR A 29 -21.31 -10.56 8.21
CA TYR A 29 -21.33 -10.21 6.78
C TYR A 29 -21.24 -8.69 6.55
N GLN A 30 -21.90 -7.88 7.38
CA GLN A 30 -21.81 -6.42 7.31
C GLN A 30 -20.41 -5.91 7.64
N ASP A 31 -19.83 -6.36 8.77
CA ASP A 31 -18.48 -6.00 9.20
C ASP A 31 -17.44 -6.41 8.13
N PHE A 32 -17.60 -7.60 7.54
CA PHE A 32 -16.74 -8.07 6.46
C PHE A 32 -16.84 -7.18 5.22
N LEU A 33 -18.04 -6.79 4.79
CA LEU A 33 -18.24 -5.93 3.62
C LEU A 33 -17.65 -4.52 3.83
N GLU A 34 -17.76 -3.95 5.03
CA GLU A 34 -17.16 -2.66 5.36
C GLU A 34 -15.63 -2.69 5.31
N LEU A 35 -15.01 -3.70 5.92
CA LEU A 35 -13.55 -3.89 5.91
C LEU A 35 -12.99 -4.15 4.50
N ASN A 36 -13.78 -4.84 3.67
CA ASN A 36 -13.42 -5.25 2.30
C ASN A 36 -13.54 -4.09 1.29
N ASN A 37 -14.22 -2.99 1.66
CA ASN A 37 -14.34 -1.76 0.86
C ASN A 37 -13.23 -0.73 1.10
N LEU A 38 -12.37 -0.94 2.10
CA LEU A 38 -11.28 -0.02 2.44
C LEU A 38 -9.95 -0.46 1.82
N THR A 39 -9.19 0.49 1.26
CA THR A 39 -7.85 0.27 0.69
C THR A 39 -6.89 1.40 1.13
N ALA A 40 -5.84 1.11 1.91
CA ALA A 40 -4.85 2.10 2.45
C ALA A 40 -3.49 2.32 1.69
N PRO A 41 -3.18 3.42 0.97
CA PRO A 41 -2.01 3.51 0.05
C PRO A 41 -0.67 2.94 0.58
N PHE A 42 0.07 2.24 -0.29
CA PHE A 42 1.35 1.64 0.10
C PHE A 42 2.45 2.71 0.07
N LEU A 43 3.28 2.78 1.10
CA LEU A 43 4.49 3.59 1.07
C LEU A 43 5.62 2.84 1.77
N LEU A 44 6.82 2.93 1.20
CA LEU A 44 8.06 2.48 1.80
C LEU A 44 8.59 3.60 2.68
N PHE A 45 8.77 3.34 3.97
CA PHE A 45 9.26 4.31 4.92
C PHE A 45 10.57 3.84 5.54
N ASP A 46 11.59 4.70 5.49
CA ASP A 46 12.81 4.54 6.25
C ASP A 46 12.61 5.14 7.65
N VAL A 47 12.58 4.26 8.65
CA VAL A 47 12.40 4.61 10.06
C VAL A 47 13.64 5.31 10.62
N LYS A 48 14.84 4.90 10.20
CA LYS A 48 16.11 5.47 10.66
C LYS A 48 16.22 6.93 10.22
N ASN A 49 15.93 7.19 8.95
CA ASN A 49 16.01 8.53 8.36
C ASN A 49 14.69 9.31 8.46
N ARG A 50 13.63 8.70 8.99
CA ARG A 50 12.27 9.26 9.14
C ARG A 50 11.74 9.86 7.82
N LYS A 51 11.89 9.11 6.73
CA LYS A 51 11.60 9.58 5.37
C LYS A 51 10.79 8.56 4.59
N VAL A 52 9.86 9.05 3.78
CA VAL A 52 9.20 8.24 2.74
C VAL A 52 10.19 8.01 1.61
N GLU A 53 10.55 6.75 1.38
CA GLU A 53 11.48 6.36 0.33
C GLU A 53 10.78 6.12 -1.00
N LYS A 54 9.59 5.50 -1.01
CA LYS A 54 8.84 5.17 -2.24
C LYS A 54 7.34 5.14 -1.95
N VAL A 55 6.51 5.47 -2.92
CA VAL A 55 5.05 5.24 -2.87
C VAL A 55 4.71 4.16 -3.89
N ILE A 56 3.86 3.20 -3.52
CA ILE A 56 3.45 2.10 -4.39
C ILE A 56 1.94 2.16 -4.56
N THR A 57 1.47 2.07 -5.81
CA THR A 57 0.05 2.04 -6.15
C THR A 57 -0.23 0.98 -7.20
N PHE A 58 -1.49 0.53 -7.27
CA PHE A 58 -1.94 -0.30 -8.38
C PHE A 58 -2.26 0.54 -9.60
N HIS A 59 -1.98 0.00 -10.78
CA HIS A 59 -2.57 0.50 -12.02
C HIS A 59 -4.09 0.49 -11.88
N ASN A 60 -4.71 1.64 -12.09
CA ASN A 60 -6.15 1.76 -12.07
C ASN A 60 -6.61 2.70 -13.19
N ASP A 61 -7.03 2.12 -14.30
CA ASP A 61 -7.48 2.86 -15.48
C ASP A 61 -8.68 3.79 -15.19
N SER A 62 -9.50 3.46 -14.20
CA SER A 62 -10.66 4.26 -13.79
C SER A 62 -10.31 5.49 -12.94
N LYS A 63 -9.09 5.56 -12.38
CA LYS A 63 -8.62 6.64 -11.50
C LYS A 63 -7.39 7.37 -12.04
N LYS A 64 -7.21 7.39 -13.36
CA LYS A 64 -6.08 8.06 -14.05
C LYS A 64 -5.85 9.51 -13.61
N GLN A 65 -6.93 10.26 -13.36
CA GLN A 65 -6.84 11.65 -12.93
C GLN A 65 -6.21 11.78 -11.53
N THR A 66 -6.64 10.94 -10.58
CA THR A 66 -6.08 10.89 -9.21
C THR A 66 -4.62 10.43 -9.20
N THR A 67 -4.25 9.46 -10.04
CA THR A 67 -2.86 9.00 -10.18
C THR A 67 -1.97 10.10 -10.78
N GLY A 68 -2.50 10.90 -11.72
CA GLY A 68 -1.77 12.01 -12.33
C GLY A 68 -1.47 13.16 -11.34
N GLU A 69 -2.41 13.50 -10.47
CA GLU A 69 -2.18 14.50 -9.41
C GLU A 69 -1.18 14.01 -8.36
N LEU A 70 -1.31 12.74 -7.94
CA LEU A 70 -0.36 12.10 -7.02
C LEU A 70 1.05 12.12 -7.58
N ARG A 71 1.23 11.76 -8.86
CA ARG A 71 2.53 11.77 -9.55
C ARG A 71 3.20 13.14 -9.50
N LYS A 72 2.46 14.23 -9.79
CA LYS A 72 2.98 15.60 -9.72
C LYS A 72 3.48 15.97 -8.32
N ILE A 73 2.72 15.61 -7.29
CA ILE A 73 3.10 15.89 -5.89
C ILE A 73 4.37 15.12 -5.53
N LEU A 74 4.45 13.84 -5.90
CA LEU A 74 5.60 12.99 -5.59
C LEU A 74 6.87 13.42 -6.34
N GLU A 75 6.74 13.91 -7.57
CA GLU A 75 7.86 14.51 -8.33
C GLU A 75 8.43 15.74 -7.61
N ILE A 76 7.58 16.64 -7.10
CA ILE A 76 8.00 17.80 -6.30
C ILE A 76 8.72 17.34 -5.03
N CYS A 77 8.23 16.29 -4.38
CA CYS A 77 8.82 15.74 -3.17
C CYS A 77 10.05 14.86 -3.40
N GLN A 78 10.43 14.59 -4.66
CA GLN A 78 11.50 13.65 -5.03
C GLN A 78 11.28 12.23 -4.46
N ILE A 79 10.01 11.80 -4.40
CA ILE A 79 9.63 10.46 -3.94
C ILE A 79 9.24 9.62 -5.16
N PRO A 80 9.93 8.51 -5.44
CA PRO A 80 9.56 7.58 -6.50
C PRO A 80 8.14 7.03 -6.33
N LEU A 81 7.34 7.09 -7.39
CA LEU A 81 6.07 6.37 -7.53
C LEU A 81 6.30 5.07 -8.31
N ILE A 82 6.00 3.94 -7.69
CA ILE A 82 5.98 2.62 -8.32
C ILE A 82 4.52 2.26 -8.60
N GLU A 83 4.21 1.99 -9.86
CA GLU A 83 2.93 1.45 -10.26
C GLU A 83 3.09 -0.04 -10.55
N VAL A 84 2.20 -0.87 -10.00
CA VAL A 84 2.16 -2.31 -10.22
C VAL A 84 0.79 -2.73 -10.74
N GLY A 85 0.74 -3.71 -11.63
CA GLY A 85 -0.50 -4.32 -12.11
C GLY A 85 -1.13 -5.29 -11.11
N SER A 86 -0.35 -5.84 -10.16
CA SER A 86 -0.85 -6.80 -9.17
C SER A 86 0.00 -6.89 -7.90
N ILE A 87 -0.53 -7.51 -6.84
CA ILE A 87 0.25 -7.82 -5.62
C ILE A 87 1.40 -8.79 -5.94
N ALA A 88 1.20 -9.73 -6.87
CA ALA A 88 2.24 -10.71 -7.23
C ALA A 88 3.49 -10.02 -7.81
N GLU A 89 3.30 -8.96 -8.59
CA GLU A 89 4.39 -8.13 -9.13
C GLU A 89 5.18 -7.41 -8.04
N LEU A 90 4.56 -7.07 -6.90
CA LEU A 90 5.27 -6.47 -5.76
C LEU A 90 6.41 -7.37 -5.25
N TYR A 91 6.22 -8.69 -5.30
CA TYR A 91 7.21 -9.68 -4.85
C TYR A 91 8.36 -9.88 -5.84
N THR A 92 8.21 -9.46 -7.10
CA THR A 92 9.27 -9.53 -8.11
C THR A 92 10.11 -8.26 -8.18
N LEU A 93 9.63 -7.18 -7.56
CA LEU A 93 10.34 -5.91 -7.50
C LEU A 93 11.44 -5.92 -6.44
N THR A 94 12.61 -5.42 -6.83
CA THR A 94 13.67 -5.04 -5.91
C THR A 94 13.30 -3.72 -5.23
N LEU A 95 12.39 -3.78 -4.25
CA LEU A 95 11.91 -2.59 -3.54
C LEU A 95 12.98 -1.97 -2.63
N PHE A 96 13.93 -2.78 -2.19
CA PHE A 96 15.02 -2.39 -1.29
C PHE A 96 16.32 -2.40 -2.09
N GLU A 97 16.95 -1.24 -2.22
CA GLU A 97 18.35 -1.17 -2.65
C GLU A 97 19.18 -1.12 -1.37
N ASN A 98 20.11 -2.06 -1.21
CA ASN A 98 21.11 -1.93 -0.16
C ASN A 98 21.98 -0.73 -0.54
N LYS A 99 21.78 0.41 0.12
CA LYS A 99 22.83 1.42 0.18
C LYS A 99 23.90 0.83 1.09
N GLU A 100 24.90 0.18 0.48
CA GLU A 100 26.14 -0.12 1.18
C GLU A 100 26.75 1.24 1.57
N ASP A 101 26.74 1.51 2.88
CA ASP A 101 27.56 2.56 3.51
C ASP A 101 29.01 2.07 3.65
#